data_AF-A0A0L8JIU0-F1
#
_entry.id   AF-A0A0L8JIU0-F1
#
_cell.length_a   1.000
_cell.length_b   1.000
_cell.length_c   1.000
_cell.angle_alpha   90.00
_cell.angle_beta   90.00
_cell.angle_gamma   90.00
#
_symmetry.space_group_name_H-M   'P 1'
#
loop_
_entity.id
_entity.type
_entity.pdbx_description
1 polymer ?
#
loop_
_entity_poly.entity_id
_entity_poly.type
_entity_poly.pdbx_seq_one_letter_code
_entity_poly.pdbx_strand_id
1 'polypeptide(L)'
;MKRRILVPLAAVCAVLAVTTSAGADTGTAAAGAGAGAGAGAPNDGWEPAPSPSWSHPAGARCDFAVQGSPVVDEVVRRTLATYEDGTKVVEYKGDLVVRVVNSATGASYDADASGRAVVEIRPDRSQSWYVVGPILAGFGEGGGNVPRGLYTVDGAYTLTVSPTGYKTLTQLHGSTESLCEKVG
;
A
#
# COMPACT_ATOMS: atom_id res chain seq x y z
N MET A 1 23.04 42.67 -20.15
CA MET A 1 23.10 42.30 -21.58
C MET A 1 22.03 41.24 -21.84
N LYS A 2 21.02 41.57 -22.65
CA LYS A 2 19.87 40.73 -23.00
C LYS A 2 20.24 39.83 -24.18
N ARG A 3 20.01 38.51 -24.09
CA ARG A 3 19.76 37.68 -25.27
C ARG A 3 18.58 36.75 -24.99
N ARG A 4 17.47 37.12 -25.61
CA ARG A 4 16.24 36.32 -25.81
C ARG A 4 16.51 35.35 -26.96
N ILE A 5 16.11 34.10 -26.83
CA ILE A 5 15.94 33.19 -27.97
C ILE A 5 14.54 32.57 -27.85
N LEU A 6 13.71 32.91 -28.83
CA LEU A 6 12.40 32.38 -29.18
C LEU A 6 12.62 31.41 -30.36
N VAL A 7 12.06 30.20 -30.31
CA VAL A 7 11.89 29.30 -31.47
C VAL A 7 10.58 28.49 -31.23
N PRO A 8 9.78 28.17 -32.28
CA PRO A 8 8.33 28.43 -32.30
C PRO A 8 7.40 27.21 -32.19
N LEU A 9 6.11 27.56 -32.11
CA LEU A 9 4.91 26.76 -32.42
C LEU A 9 5.04 25.90 -33.69
N ALA A 10 4.49 24.68 -33.62
CA ALA A 10 3.82 24.05 -34.76
C ALA A 10 2.57 23.28 -34.28
N ALA A 11 1.43 23.66 -34.84
CA ALA A 11 0.12 23.06 -34.67
C ALA A 11 -0.05 21.84 -35.58
N VAL A 12 -0.80 20.83 -35.14
CA VAL A 12 -1.42 19.84 -36.05
C VAL A 12 -2.86 19.57 -35.62
N CYS A 13 -3.70 19.55 -36.65
CA CYS A 13 -5.16 19.56 -36.66
C CYS A 13 -5.84 18.25 -36.24
N ALA A 14 -7.05 18.44 -35.69
CA ALA A 14 -8.31 17.73 -35.88
C ALA A 14 -8.36 16.41 -36.67
N VAL A 15 -9.23 15.49 -36.22
CA VAL A 15 -10.43 15.02 -36.96
C VAL A 15 -11.35 14.25 -36.01
N LEU A 16 -12.65 14.52 -36.12
CA LEU A 16 -13.79 13.87 -35.45
C LEU A 16 -13.99 12.42 -35.91
N ALA A 17 -14.52 11.57 -35.04
CA ALA A 17 -15.52 10.56 -35.42
C ALA A 17 -16.42 10.21 -34.22
N VAL A 18 -17.64 10.73 -34.26
CA VAL A 18 -18.80 10.25 -33.49
C VAL A 18 -19.27 8.94 -34.10
N THR A 19 -19.45 7.89 -33.30
CA THR A 19 -20.34 6.78 -33.64
C THR A 19 -21.23 6.46 -32.45
N THR A 20 -22.50 6.84 -32.58
CA THR A 20 -23.62 6.42 -31.74
C THR A 20 -24.27 5.21 -32.40
N SER A 21 -24.35 4.07 -31.70
CA SER A 21 -25.25 2.98 -32.04
C SER A 21 -26.21 2.75 -30.88
N ALA A 22 -27.48 3.02 -31.17
CA ALA A 22 -28.63 2.76 -30.32
C ALA A 22 -28.93 1.25 -30.34
N GLY A 23 -29.02 0.65 -29.16
CA GLY A 23 -29.66 -0.65 -28.93
C GLY A 23 -30.86 -0.42 -28.02
N ALA A 24 -32.06 -0.54 -28.57
CA ALA A 24 -33.30 -0.59 -27.82
C ALA A 24 -33.56 -2.05 -27.44
N ASP A 25 -33.60 -2.35 -26.15
CA ASP A 25 -34.20 -3.59 -25.63
C ASP A 25 -35.36 -3.24 -24.70
N THR A 26 -36.54 -3.62 -25.14
CA THR A 26 -37.80 -3.55 -24.42
C THR A 26 -37.95 -4.73 -23.48
N GLY A 27 -38.13 -4.43 -22.19
CA GLY A 27 -39.05 -5.16 -21.31
C GLY A 27 -38.53 -6.43 -20.65
N THR A 28 -38.41 -6.40 -19.32
CA THR A 28 -39.22 -7.23 -18.40
C THR A 28 -39.01 -6.68 -16.98
N ALA A 29 -40.07 -6.15 -16.38
CA ALA A 29 -40.12 -5.84 -14.96
C ALA A 29 -40.40 -7.14 -14.19
N ALA A 30 -39.45 -7.57 -13.36
CA ALA A 30 -39.68 -8.55 -12.31
C ALA A 30 -39.43 -7.86 -10.96
N ALA A 31 -40.51 -7.59 -10.26
CA ALA A 31 -40.51 -7.12 -8.89
C ALA A 31 -40.06 -8.24 -7.94
N GLY A 32 -39.24 -7.86 -6.96
CA GLY A 32 -39.34 -8.36 -5.60
C GLY A 32 -38.68 -9.71 -5.27
N ALA A 33 -37.39 -9.65 -4.97
CA ALA A 33 -36.85 -10.42 -3.85
C ALA A 33 -35.95 -9.48 -3.05
N GLY A 34 -36.46 -8.96 -1.95
CA GLY A 34 -35.70 -8.14 -1.02
C GLY A 34 -34.55 -8.96 -0.47
N ALA A 35 -33.35 -8.73 -1.00
CA ALA A 35 -32.13 -9.01 -0.27
C ALA A 35 -32.18 -8.08 0.95
N GLY A 36 -32.47 -8.66 2.11
CA GLY A 36 -32.32 -7.97 3.37
C GLY A 36 -30.93 -7.37 3.38
N ALA A 37 -30.85 -6.04 3.34
CA ALA A 37 -29.69 -5.34 3.82
C ALA A 37 -29.54 -5.82 5.26
N GLY A 38 -28.63 -6.77 5.47
CA GLY A 38 -28.13 -7.05 6.79
C GLY A 38 -27.68 -5.70 7.31
N ALA A 39 -28.42 -5.19 8.30
CA ALA A 39 -28.01 -4.02 9.03
C ALA A 39 -26.63 -4.36 9.57
N GLY A 40 -25.59 -3.88 8.86
CA GLY A 40 -24.23 -3.99 9.32
C GLY A 40 -24.23 -3.47 10.73
N ALA A 41 -23.72 -4.28 11.66
CA ALA A 41 -23.49 -3.83 13.01
C ALA A 41 -22.82 -2.44 12.95
N PRO A 42 -23.15 -1.51 13.86
CA PRO A 42 -22.52 -0.20 13.86
C PRO A 42 -21.01 -0.39 13.82
N ASN A 43 -20.38 -0.07 12.68
CA ASN A 43 -18.93 -0.14 12.55
C ASN A 43 -18.38 0.85 13.58
N ASP A 44 -17.66 0.34 14.56
CA ASP A 44 -17.06 1.02 15.71
C ASP A 44 -15.90 1.96 15.31
N GLY A 45 -16.10 2.71 14.23
CA GLY A 45 -15.15 3.59 13.58
C GLY A 45 -14.24 2.90 12.56
N TRP A 46 -14.38 1.59 12.35
CA TRP A 46 -13.56 0.87 11.36
C TRP A 46 -14.07 1.07 9.94
N GLU A 47 -13.13 1.31 9.04
CA GLU A 47 -13.35 1.35 7.60
C GLU A 47 -12.31 0.46 6.90
N PRO A 48 -12.65 -0.13 5.73
CA PRO A 48 -11.69 -0.87 4.93
C PRO A 48 -10.46 -0.03 4.58
N ALA A 49 -9.28 -0.65 4.62
CA ALA A 49 -8.00 -0.03 4.30
C ALA A 49 -7.20 -0.92 3.34
N PRO A 50 -7.69 -1.10 2.09
CA PRO A 50 -7.09 -2.02 1.14
C PRO A 50 -5.64 -1.65 0.81
N SER A 51 -4.78 -2.67 0.79
CA SER A 51 -3.37 -2.60 0.46
C SER A 51 -3.19 -2.60 -1.07
N PRO A 52 -2.49 -1.60 -1.66
CA PRO A 52 -2.24 -1.62 -3.09
C PRO A 52 -1.16 -2.65 -3.45
N SER A 53 -1.26 -3.22 -4.65
CA SER A 53 -0.14 -3.93 -5.26
C SER A 53 1.04 -2.99 -5.50
N TRP A 54 2.26 -3.52 -5.48
CA TRP A 54 3.49 -2.77 -5.63
C TRP A 54 4.52 -3.52 -6.48
N SER A 55 5.48 -2.78 -7.02
CA SER A 55 6.64 -3.35 -7.72
C SER A 55 7.89 -2.54 -7.43
N HIS A 56 9.02 -3.24 -7.42
CA HIS A 56 10.34 -2.66 -7.23
C HIS A 56 11.31 -3.24 -8.27
N PRO A 57 12.12 -2.40 -8.93
CA PRO A 57 13.12 -2.88 -9.86
C PRO A 57 14.23 -3.64 -9.12
N ALA A 58 15.01 -4.42 -9.88
CA ALA A 58 16.25 -5.02 -9.39
C ALA A 58 17.16 -3.96 -8.75
N GLY A 59 17.81 -4.32 -7.64
CA GLY A 59 18.67 -3.43 -6.86
C GLY A 59 17.92 -2.50 -5.91
N ALA A 60 16.60 -2.29 -6.04
CA ALA A 60 15.88 -1.41 -5.11
C ALA A 60 15.58 -2.06 -3.75
N ARG A 61 15.26 -3.37 -3.75
CA ARG A 61 15.03 -4.18 -2.54
C ARG A 61 15.80 -5.49 -2.61
N CYS A 62 15.49 -6.30 -3.62
CA CYS A 62 16.20 -7.53 -3.94
C CYS A 62 17.15 -7.31 -5.12
N ASP A 63 18.03 -8.27 -5.43
CA ASP A 63 18.93 -8.19 -6.59
C ASP A 63 18.21 -8.44 -7.93
N PHE A 64 16.95 -8.85 -7.86
CA PHE A 64 16.03 -9.03 -8.98
C PHE A 64 14.80 -8.13 -8.83
N ALA A 65 14.07 -7.93 -9.92
CA ALA A 65 12.79 -7.23 -9.89
C ALA A 65 11.75 -8.05 -9.12
N VAL A 66 11.07 -7.41 -8.18
CA VAL A 66 10.12 -8.05 -7.27
C VAL A 66 8.81 -7.27 -7.27
N GLN A 67 7.70 -8.00 -7.24
CA GLN A 67 6.35 -7.44 -7.13
C GLN A 67 5.61 -8.09 -5.97
N GLY A 68 4.65 -7.38 -5.41
CA GLY A 68 3.76 -7.89 -4.40
C GLY A 68 2.31 -7.48 -4.64
N SER A 69 1.40 -8.40 -4.37
CA SER A 69 -0.05 -8.19 -4.48
C SER A 69 -0.76 -8.88 -3.32
N PRO A 70 -1.75 -8.24 -2.68
CA PRO A 70 -2.57 -8.92 -1.68
C PRO A 70 -3.31 -10.09 -2.31
N VAL A 71 -3.30 -11.24 -1.63
CA VAL A 71 -4.14 -12.41 -1.94
C VAL A 71 -5.26 -12.59 -0.91
N VAL A 72 -5.02 -12.12 0.31
CA VAL A 72 -6.02 -11.89 1.35
C VAL A 72 -5.83 -10.46 1.82
N ASP A 73 -6.91 -9.70 1.93
CA ASP A 73 -6.90 -8.33 2.43
C ASP A 73 -8.22 -8.01 3.12
N GLU A 74 -8.22 -8.22 4.44
CA GLU A 74 -9.29 -7.85 5.35
C GLU A 74 -8.85 -6.68 6.25
N VAL A 75 -7.86 -5.91 5.81
CA VAL A 75 -7.30 -4.82 6.60
C VAL A 75 -8.35 -3.73 6.76
N VAL A 76 -8.58 -3.36 8.01
CA VAL A 76 -9.42 -2.25 8.42
C VAL A 76 -8.58 -1.24 9.19
N ARG A 77 -9.00 0.01 9.14
CA ARG A 77 -8.41 1.08 9.95
C ARG A 77 -9.47 1.89 10.68
N ARG A 78 -9.06 2.56 11.75
CA ARG A 78 -9.85 3.63 12.38
C ARG A 78 -8.97 4.77 12.84
N THR A 79 -9.47 5.99 12.74
CA THR A 79 -8.77 7.15 13.33
C THR A 79 -9.10 7.21 14.82
N LEU A 80 -8.09 7.14 15.68
CA LEU A 80 -8.23 7.24 17.13
C LEU A 80 -8.25 8.70 17.59
N ALA A 81 -7.43 9.55 16.95
CA ALA A 81 -7.34 10.96 17.26
C ALA A 81 -6.89 11.78 16.05
N THR A 82 -7.31 13.04 16.00
CA THR A 82 -6.75 14.08 15.14
C THR A 82 -6.46 15.29 16.03
N TYR A 83 -5.21 15.72 16.05
CA TYR A 83 -4.74 16.84 16.87
C TYR A 83 -4.80 18.16 16.08
N GLU A 84 -4.76 19.29 16.79
CA GLU A 84 -4.86 20.64 16.19
C GLU A 84 -3.72 20.95 15.22
N ASP A 85 -2.55 20.37 15.46
CA ASP A 85 -1.37 20.48 14.59
C ASP A 85 -1.51 19.68 13.28
N GLY A 86 -2.59 18.90 13.12
CA GLY A 86 -2.84 18.03 11.98
C GLY A 86 -2.29 16.61 12.12
N THR A 87 -1.65 16.28 13.24
CA THR A 87 -1.21 14.91 13.55
C THR A 87 -2.41 13.98 13.68
N LYS A 88 -2.32 12.80 13.07
CA LYS A 88 -3.36 11.75 13.13
C LYS A 88 -2.82 10.51 13.79
N VAL A 89 -3.62 9.89 14.65
CA VAL A 89 -3.32 8.57 15.21
C VAL A 89 -4.32 7.59 14.63
N VAL A 90 -3.83 6.62 13.86
CA VAL A 90 -4.64 5.65 13.12
C VAL A 90 -4.27 4.26 13.56
N GLU A 91 -5.26 3.44 13.84
CA GLU A 91 -5.09 2.03 14.15
C GLU A 91 -5.42 1.18 12.92
N TYR A 92 -4.61 0.16 12.66
CA TYR A 92 -4.77 -0.83 11.58
C TYR A 92 -4.77 -2.24 12.17
N LYS A 93 -5.62 -3.12 11.63
CA LYS A 93 -5.67 -4.56 11.92
C LYS A 93 -6.34 -5.31 10.78
N GLY A 94 -6.24 -6.64 10.79
CA GLY A 94 -6.96 -7.52 9.88
C GLY A 94 -5.99 -8.45 9.15
N ASP A 95 -6.55 -9.48 8.53
CA ASP A 95 -5.76 -10.47 7.82
C ASP A 95 -5.20 -9.87 6.54
N LEU A 96 -3.89 -10.00 6.34
CA LEU A 96 -3.20 -9.56 5.14
C LEU A 96 -2.16 -10.60 4.75
N VAL A 97 -2.35 -11.20 3.59
CA VAL A 97 -1.37 -12.08 2.97
C VAL A 97 -0.98 -11.49 1.64
N VAL A 98 0.31 -11.25 1.45
CA VAL A 98 0.85 -10.66 0.22
C VAL A 98 1.64 -11.71 -0.54
N ARG A 99 1.23 -12.00 -1.78
CA ARG A 99 2.04 -12.81 -2.69
C ARG A 99 3.17 -11.98 -3.23
N VAL A 100 4.39 -12.34 -2.86
CA VAL A 100 5.64 -11.77 -3.37
C VAL A 100 6.13 -12.64 -4.52
N VAL A 101 6.51 -12.02 -5.63
CA VAL A 101 6.94 -12.73 -6.85
C VAL A 101 8.24 -12.16 -7.38
N ASN A 102 9.21 -13.03 -7.64
CA ASN A 102 10.38 -12.72 -8.45
C ASN A 102 9.94 -12.62 -9.92
N SER A 103 9.98 -11.42 -10.48
CA SER A 103 9.48 -11.16 -11.83
C SER A 103 10.28 -11.85 -12.93
N ALA A 104 11.52 -12.28 -12.66
CA ALA A 104 12.37 -12.94 -13.64
C ALA A 104 12.11 -14.45 -13.71
N THR A 105 11.91 -15.11 -12.57
CA THR A 105 11.78 -16.59 -12.49
C THR A 105 10.34 -17.06 -12.29
N GLY A 106 9.44 -16.18 -11.84
CA GLY A 106 8.09 -16.54 -11.41
C GLY A 106 8.02 -17.22 -10.05
N ALA A 107 9.16 -17.39 -9.35
CA ALA A 107 9.17 -17.89 -7.97
C ALA A 107 8.32 -16.98 -7.07
N SER A 108 7.52 -17.57 -6.19
CA SER A 108 6.59 -16.80 -5.35
C SER A 108 6.51 -17.35 -3.93
N TYR A 109 6.16 -16.45 -3.00
CA TYR A 109 5.97 -16.75 -1.59
C TYR A 109 4.83 -15.87 -1.05
N ASP A 110 3.93 -16.48 -0.28
CA ASP A 110 2.84 -15.77 0.38
C ASP A 110 3.31 -15.33 1.77
N ALA A 111 3.59 -14.04 1.92
CA ALA A 111 4.06 -13.45 3.16
C ALA A 111 2.87 -13.01 4.01
N ASP A 112 2.83 -13.47 5.26
CA ASP A 112 1.91 -12.94 6.27
C ASP A 112 2.33 -11.52 6.66
N ALA A 113 1.37 -10.61 6.66
CA ALA A 113 1.48 -9.23 7.08
C ALA A 113 0.26 -8.79 7.91
N SER A 114 -0.37 -9.74 8.62
CA SER A 114 -1.62 -9.57 9.39
C SER A 114 -1.42 -8.90 10.76
N GLY A 115 -0.28 -8.22 10.96
CA GLY A 115 0.03 -7.50 12.18
C GLY A 115 -0.94 -6.36 12.48
N ARG A 116 -1.00 -5.98 13.75
CA ARG A 116 -1.74 -4.80 14.23
C ARG A 116 -0.77 -3.65 14.45
N ALA A 117 -1.15 -2.45 14.02
CA ALA A 117 -0.35 -1.27 14.21
C ALA A 117 -1.17 -0.07 14.69
N VAL A 118 -0.60 0.72 15.59
CA VAL A 118 -1.01 2.11 15.80
C VAL A 118 0.03 2.99 15.14
N VAL A 119 -0.40 3.90 14.28
CA VAL A 119 0.46 4.77 13.48
C VAL A 119 0.13 6.22 13.81
N GLU A 120 1.12 6.93 14.34
CA GLU A 120 1.08 8.40 14.40
C GLU A 120 1.64 8.94 13.08
N ILE A 121 0.83 9.74 12.38
CA ILE A 121 1.16 10.35 11.09
C ILE A 121 1.20 11.85 11.30
N ARG A 122 2.37 12.46 11.12
CA ARG A 122 2.58 13.90 11.26
C ARG A 122 2.32 14.64 9.93
N PRO A 123 2.06 15.96 9.96
CA PRO A 123 1.84 16.76 8.74
C PRO A 123 3.00 16.73 7.74
N ASP A 124 4.23 16.55 8.22
CA ASP A 124 5.44 16.40 7.38
C ASP A 124 5.58 15.00 6.75
N ARG A 125 4.58 14.14 6.95
CA ARG A 125 4.49 12.73 6.53
C ARG A 125 5.45 11.79 7.24
N SER A 126 6.17 12.23 8.27
CA SER A 126 6.84 11.30 9.17
C SER A 126 5.81 10.44 9.90
N GLN A 127 6.21 9.22 10.22
CA GLN A 127 5.34 8.24 10.84
C GLN A 127 6.05 7.53 11.98
N SER A 128 5.33 7.26 13.06
CA SER A 128 5.77 6.40 14.15
C SER A 128 4.78 5.25 14.28
N TRP A 129 5.24 4.04 13.97
CA TRP A 129 4.45 2.82 14.01
C TRP A 129 4.76 2.06 15.30
N TYR A 130 3.74 1.63 16.01
CA TYR A 130 3.80 0.76 17.16
C TYR A 130 3.09 -0.54 16.81
N VAL A 131 3.85 -1.63 16.71
CA VAL A 131 3.40 -2.83 16.00
C VAL A 131 3.46 -4.07 16.88
N VAL A 132 2.45 -4.92 16.72
CA VAL A 132 2.43 -6.30 17.20
C VAL A 132 2.05 -7.23 16.05
N GLY A 133 2.90 -8.21 15.77
CA GLY A 133 2.70 -9.19 14.70
C GLY A 133 3.50 -8.88 13.44
N PRO A 134 3.34 -9.69 12.39
CA PRO A 134 4.10 -9.55 11.18
C PRO A 134 3.62 -8.36 10.36
N ILE A 135 4.52 -7.49 9.92
CA ILE A 135 4.25 -6.55 8.82
C ILE A 135 5.32 -6.68 7.75
N LEU A 136 4.94 -6.38 6.51
CA LEU A 136 5.86 -6.30 5.39
C LEU A 136 6.55 -4.92 5.37
N ALA A 137 7.88 -4.92 5.39
CA ALA A 137 8.70 -3.71 5.34
C ALA A 137 9.86 -3.85 4.34
N GLY A 138 9.93 -2.92 3.38
CA GLY A 138 11.07 -2.78 2.47
C GLY A 138 12.06 -1.71 2.92
N PHE A 139 13.35 -2.02 2.90
CA PHE A 139 14.47 -1.12 3.21
C PHE A 139 15.33 -0.93 1.96
N GLY A 140 15.77 0.31 1.73
CA GLY A 140 16.59 0.67 0.56
C GLY A 140 18.05 0.71 0.97
N GLU A 141 18.95 0.74 0.01
CA GLU A 141 20.36 1.00 0.30
C GLU A 141 20.51 2.33 1.05
N GLY A 142 21.09 2.30 2.25
CA GLY A 142 21.16 3.47 3.14
C GLY A 142 19.81 4.06 3.56
N GLY A 143 18.70 3.37 3.29
CA GLY A 143 17.32 3.83 3.54
C GLY A 143 16.80 3.52 4.94
N GLY A 144 17.64 2.96 5.81
CA GLY A 144 17.29 2.66 7.18
C GLY A 144 18.44 2.04 7.97
N ASN A 145 18.15 1.62 9.19
CA ASN A 145 19.10 0.92 10.07
C ASN A 145 19.14 -0.61 9.87
N VAL A 146 18.34 -1.12 8.94
CA VAL A 146 18.32 -2.51 8.49
C VAL A 146 18.93 -2.56 7.09
N PRO A 147 19.69 -3.62 6.72
CA PRO A 147 20.19 -3.78 5.37
C PRO A 147 19.09 -3.63 4.31
N ARG A 148 19.50 -3.28 3.08
CA ARG A 148 18.59 -3.26 1.93
C ARG A 148 17.93 -4.64 1.79
N GLY A 149 16.61 -4.65 1.63
CA GLY A 149 15.86 -5.88 1.49
C GLY A 149 14.37 -5.69 1.59
N LEU A 150 13.65 -6.79 1.47
CA LEU A 150 12.22 -6.91 1.73
C LEU A 150 12.04 -7.92 2.86
N TYR A 151 11.31 -7.54 3.91
CA TYR A 151 11.21 -8.35 5.11
C TYR A 151 9.78 -8.50 5.59
N THR A 152 9.48 -9.66 6.17
CA THR A 152 8.44 -9.76 7.21
C THR A 152 9.11 -9.49 8.55
N VAL A 153 8.63 -8.48 9.26
CA VAL A 153 9.09 -8.14 10.61
C VAL A 153 8.00 -8.56 11.57
N ASP A 154 8.28 -9.52 12.44
CA ASP A 154 7.31 -10.07 13.39
C ASP A 154 7.77 -9.88 14.84
N GLY A 155 6.82 -9.82 15.77
CA GLY A 155 7.03 -9.57 17.19
C GLY A 155 6.41 -8.26 17.67
N ALA A 156 7.06 -7.59 18.61
CA ALA A 156 6.67 -6.29 19.15
C ALA A 156 7.80 -5.28 18.94
N TYR A 157 7.52 -4.21 18.19
CA TYR A 157 8.55 -3.28 17.75
C TYR A 157 7.97 -1.91 17.39
N THR A 158 8.87 -0.95 17.19
CA THR A 158 8.54 0.33 16.57
C THR A 158 9.23 0.47 15.22
N LEU A 159 8.52 1.06 14.26
CA LEU A 159 9.07 1.46 12.97
C LEU A 159 8.81 2.95 12.77
N THR A 160 9.88 3.74 12.78
CA THR A 160 9.79 5.17 12.51
C THR A 160 10.19 5.43 11.06
N VAL A 161 9.38 6.18 10.34
CA VAL A 161 9.66 6.66 8.98
C VAL A 161 9.85 8.17 9.06
N SER A 162 11.05 8.65 8.74
CA SER A 162 11.33 10.08 8.67
C SER A 162 10.64 10.75 7.46
N PRO A 163 10.59 12.09 7.38
CA PRO A 163 10.01 12.80 6.23
C PRO A 163 10.68 12.47 4.88
N THR A 164 11.96 12.05 4.91
CA THR A 164 12.71 11.63 3.72
C THR A 164 12.53 10.15 3.37
N GLY A 165 11.81 9.40 4.21
CA GLY A 165 11.59 7.97 4.04
C GLY A 165 12.64 7.07 4.68
N TYR A 166 13.66 7.63 5.37
CA TYR A 166 14.60 6.81 6.16
C TYR A 166 13.84 6.08 7.28
N LYS A 167 14.05 4.77 7.40
CA LYS A 167 13.35 3.89 8.32
C LYS A 167 14.24 3.46 9.49
N THR A 168 13.75 3.64 10.71
CA THR A 168 14.39 3.11 11.92
C THR A 168 13.51 2.05 12.54
N LEU A 169 13.96 0.80 12.49
CA LEU A 169 13.33 -0.34 13.15
C LEU A 169 13.97 -0.56 14.53
N THR A 170 13.16 -0.54 15.58
CA THR A 170 13.58 -0.85 16.96
C THR A 170 12.75 -1.99 17.48
N GLN A 171 13.33 -3.20 17.54
CA GLN A 171 12.65 -4.38 18.06
C GLN A 171 12.79 -4.46 19.58
N LEU A 172 11.66 -4.69 20.26
CA LEU A 172 11.66 -5.07 21.67
C LEU A 172 11.81 -6.59 21.79
N HIS A 173 11.01 -7.33 21.03
CA HIS A 173 11.10 -8.78 20.84
C HIS A 173 10.65 -9.09 19.41
N GLY A 174 11.26 -10.07 18.74
CA GLY A 174 10.82 -10.46 17.41
C GLY A 174 11.90 -11.03 16.51
N SER A 175 11.55 -11.16 15.24
CA SER A 175 12.43 -11.63 14.17
C SER A 175 12.19 -10.85 12.89
N THR A 176 13.17 -10.89 11.99
CA THR A 176 13.04 -10.43 10.62
C THR A 176 13.32 -11.58 9.67
N GLU A 177 12.42 -11.82 8.72
CA GLU A 177 12.59 -12.84 7.69
C GLU A 177 12.78 -12.17 6.33
N SER A 178 13.83 -12.55 5.59
CA SER A 178 14.13 -12.01 4.26
C SER A 178 13.21 -12.64 3.21
N LEU A 179 12.35 -11.82 2.61
CA LEU A 179 11.47 -12.24 1.51
C LEU A 179 12.24 -12.35 0.19
N CYS A 180 13.36 -11.65 0.05
CA CYS A 180 14.24 -11.80 -1.11
C CYS A 180 14.87 -13.20 -1.17
N GLU A 181 15.19 -13.81 -0.02
CA GLU A 181 15.72 -15.19 0.05
C GLU A 181 14.65 -16.26 -0.23
N LYS A 182 13.37 -15.96 0.02
CA LYS A 182 12.27 -16.92 -0.24
C LYS A 182 11.96 -17.10 -1.71
N VAL A 183 12.22 -16.07 -2.51
CA VAL A 183 11.85 -16.01 -3.93
C VAL A 183 13.07 -15.85 -4.85
N GLY A 184 14.29 -15.95 -4.29
CA GLY A 184 15.57 -15.73 -4.94
C GLY A 184 16.40 -16.99 -5.05
#